data_AF-A0A9E6CYB9-F1
#
_entry.id   AF-A0A9E6CYB9-F1
#
_cell.length_a   1.000
_cell.length_b   1.000
_cell.length_c   1.000
_cell.angle_alpha   90.00
_cell.angle_beta   90.00
_cell.angle_gamma   90.00
#
_symmetry.space_group_name_H-M   'P 1'
#
loop_
_entity.id
_entity.type
_entity.pdbx_description
1 polymer ?
#
loop_
_entity_poly.entity_id
_entity_poly.type
_entity_poly.pdbx_seq_one_letter_code
_entity_poly.pdbx_strand_id
1 'polypeptide(L)'
;MHRYTLEDYAVLAHNILNSETQHLSNKGIISELFNDTPINDFESIVKNRITIIDSYYSTQMSKRLYGIDELAKAISDYSDVALKTETAKFLNSPSEDNIISTLFLKEYGIDKSGKPFGKAISLISKYIYFLNDGNFPIYDSLAIDSYKLLKKNGLIGIKTAINENNYFAYIKDLNSATNINDYEKLDNLLWLLGKLSKGSFSILMNKSKYESLIKGLSVKLKSVKSKQKDNLIRQHIEGIYQTSDLFSDNQKTFFEFVFRLK
;
A
#
# COMPACT_ATOMS: atom_id res chain seq x y z
N MET A 1 -10.21 6.10 29.72
CA MET A 1 -9.96 5.77 28.29
C MET A 1 -8.46 5.57 28.12
N HIS A 2 -8.01 4.35 27.83
CA HIS A 2 -6.65 4.16 27.32
C HIS A 2 -6.53 4.92 25.99
N ARG A 3 -5.50 5.76 25.86
CA ARG A 3 -5.24 6.51 24.64
C ARG A 3 -4.42 5.61 23.73
N TYR A 4 -5.04 5.03 22.70
CA TYR A 4 -4.36 4.19 21.72
C TYR A 4 -3.16 4.94 21.10
N THR A 5 -2.05 4.22 20.96
CA THR A 5 -0.82 4.64 20.27
C THR A 5 -0.89 4.29 18.78
N LEU A 6 0.07 4.76 17.99
CA LEU A 6 0.18 4.34 16.57
C LEU A 6 0.51 2.86 16.42
N GLU A 7 1.22 2.27 17.39
CA GLU A 7 1.46 0.84 17.47
C GLU A 7 0.15 0.06 17.57
N ASP A 8 -0.74 0.47 18.48
CA ASP A 8 -2.05 -0.16 18.64
C ASP A 8 -2.89 -0.05 17.37
N TYR A 9 -2.88 1.11 16.71
CA TYR A 9 -3.59 1.28 15.44
C TYR A 9 -2.98 0.47 14.30
N ALA A 10 -1.68 0.23 14.31
CA ALA A 10 -1.03 -0.65 13.33
C ALA A 10 -1.45 -2.12 13.52
N VAL A 11 -1.53 -2.58 14.77
CA VAL A 11 -2.08 -3.90 15.10
C VAL A 11 -3.55 -4.01 14.67
N LEU A 12 -4.38 -3.00 14.95
CA LEU A 12 -5.77 -2.98 14.51
C LEU A 12 -5.90 -3.00 12.99
N ALA A 13 -5.13 -2.18 12.27
CA ALA A 13 -5.13 -2.16 10.82
C ALA A 13 -4.73 -3.51 10.22
N HIS A 14 -3.68 -4.11 10.78
CA HIS A 14 -3.23 -5.44 10.38
C HIS A 14 -4.32 -6.50 10.60
N ASN A 15 -4.96 -6.53 11.77
CA ASN A 15 -6.05 -7.47 12.06
C ASN A 15 -7.26 -7.26 11.14
N ILE A 16 -7.59 -6.00 10.81
CA ILE A 16 -8.69 -5.68 9.90
C ILE A 16 -8.37 -6.19 8.48
N LEU A 17 -7.19 -5.87 7.96
CA LEU A 17 -6.81 -6.22 6.59
C LEU A 17 -6.50 -7.71 6.40
N ASN A 18 -5.99 -8.38 7.44
CA ASN A 18 -5.73 -9.82 7.44
C ASN A 18 -6.88 -10.66 8.03
N SER A 19 -8.09 -10.08 8.13
CA SER A 19 -9.32 -10.85 8.31
C SER A 19 -9.89 -11.30 6.95
N GLU A 20 -11.10 -11.87 6.89
CA GLU A 20 -11.81 -12.31 5.66
C GLU A 20 -12.07 -11.16 4.66
N THR A 21 -11.02 -10.62 4.07
CA THR A 21 -11.04 -9.49 3.15
C THR A 21 -10.42 -9.88 1.81
N GLN A 22 -10.74 -9.10 0.78
CA GLN A 22 -10.07 -9.23 -0.51
C GLN A 22 -8.55 -8.97 -0.41
N HIS A 23 -8.11 -8.15 0.56
CA HIS A 23 -6.70 -7.86 0.75
C HIS A 23 -5.90 -9.11 1.12
N LEU A 24 -6.36 -9.87 2.11
CA LEU A 24 -5.72 -11.12 2.53
C LEU A 24 -5.65 -12.13 1.38
N SER A 25 -6.75 -12.32 0.66
CA SER A 25 -6.79 -13.25 -0.48
C SER A 25 -5.79 -12.86 -1.57
N ASN A 26 -5.74 -11.58 -1.94
CA ASN A 26 -4.80 -11.09 -2.95
C ASN A 26 -3.34 -11.24 -2.48
N LYS A 27 -3.06 -10.97 -1.19
CA LYS A 27 -1.73 -11.12 -0.59
C LYS A 27 -1.27 -12.58 -0.66
N GLY A 28 -2.14 -13.53 -0.35
CA GLY A 28 -1.85 -14.97 -0.43
C GLY A 28 -1.45 -15.40 -1.84
N ILE A 29 -2.26 -15.06 -2.84
CA ILE A 29 -2.00 -15.37 -4.26
C ILE A 29 -0.63 -14.85 -4.71
N ILE A 30 -0.28 -13.61 -4.34
CA ILE A 30 1.01 -13.02 -4.74
C ILE A 30 2.16 -13.69 -4.00
N SER A 31 2.02 -13.96 -2.70
CA SER A 31 3.08 -14.57 -1.89
C SER A 31 3.45 -15.97 -2.40
N GLU A 32 2.46 -16.73 -2.88
CA GLU A 32 2.68 -18.05 -3.50
C GLU A 32 3.65 -18.00 -4.69
N LEU A 33 3.65 -16.91 -5.48
CA LEU A 33 4.54 -16.74 -6.64
C LEU A 33 6.03 -16.68 -6.28
N PHE A 34 6.34 -16.39 -5.01
CA PHE A 34 7.71 -16.31 -4.51
C PHE A 34 8.19 -17.61 -3.87
N ASN A 35 7.30 -18.60 -3.69
CA ASN A 35 7.63 -19.93 -3.16
C ASN A 35 8.08 -20.91 -4.26
N ASP A 36 7.76 -20.63 -5.52
CA ASP A 36 8.12 -21.49 -6.65
C ASP A 36 9.64 -21.48 -6.91
N THR A 37 10.23 -22.68 -7.00
CA THR A 37 11.66 -22.87 -7.28
C THR A 37 11.91 -22.65 -8.77
N PRO A 38 12.95 -21.90 -9.17
CA PRO A 38 13.15 -21.53 -10.56
C PRO A 38 13.41 -22.74 -11.44
N ILE A 39 12.50 -22.96 -12.40
CA ILE A 39 12.75 -23.72 -13.61
C ILE A 39 13.44 -22.76 -14.60
N ASN A 40 14.28 -23.28 -15.50
CA ASN A 40 14.97 -22.51 -16.54
C ASN A 40 14.11 -21.34 -17.09
N ASP A 41 14.69 -20.12 -17.11
CA ASP A 41 14.08 -18.82 -17.43
C ASP A 41 13.57 -17.97 -16.24
N PHE A 42 14.54 -17.43 -15.47
CA PHE A 42 14.25 -16.54 -14.34
C PHE A 42 13.60 -15.21 -14.75
N GLU A 43 13.90 -14.68 -15.95
CA GLU A 43 13.28 -13.45 -16.45
C GLU A 43 11.77 -13.62 -16.62
N SER A 44 11.32 -14.75 -17.19
CA SER A 44 9.89 -15.06 -17.27
C SER A 44 9.22 -15.19 -15.91
N ILE A 45 9.90 -15.75 -14.91
CA ILE A 45 9.39 -15.82 -13.52
C ILE A 45 9.20 -14.41 -12.95
N VAL A 46 10.22 -13.56 -13.08
CA VAL A 46 10.16 -12.17 -12.64
C VAL A 46 9.02 -11.43 -13.35
N LYS A 47 8.91 -11.59 -14.66
CA LYS A 47 7.85 -10.99 -15.49
C LYS A 47 6.46 -11.39 -15.01
N ASN A 48 6.26 -12.67 -14.69
CA ASN A 48 5.00 -13.16 -14.12
C ASN A 48 4.69 -12.48 -12.78
N ARG A 49 5.64 -12.50 -11.84
CA ARG A 49 5.52 -11.87 -10.51
C ARG A 49 5.12 -10.39 -10.62
N ILE A 50 5.84 -9.58 -11.40
CA ILE A 50 5.55 -8.15 -11.52
C ILE A 50 4.22 -7.87 -12.23
N THR A 51 3.81 -8.71 -13.18
CA THR A 51 2.52 -8.57 -13.89
C THR A 51 1.36 -8.82 -12.94
N ILE A 52 1.45 -9.87 -12.12
CA ILE A 52 0.42 -10.19 -11.14
C ILE A 52 0.36 -9.08 -10.07
N ILE A 53 1.50 -8.62 -9.56
CA ILE A 53 1.55 -7.51 -8.61
C ILE A 53 0.92 -6.23 -9.21
N ASP A 54 1.27 -5.84 -10.44
CA ASP A 54 0.67 -4.65 -11.10
C ASP A 54 -0.86 -4.78 -11.20
N SER A 55 -1.37 -5.98 -11.50
CA SER A 55 -2.80 -6.24 -11.62
C SER A 55 -3.53 -6.07 -10.28
N TYR A 56 -3.06 -6.73 -9.22
CA TYR A 56 -3.71 -6.69 -7.90
C TYR A 56 -3.51 -5.36 -7.15
N TYR A 57 -2.39 -4.67 -7.38
CA TYR A 57 -2.09 -3.39 -6.72
C TYR A 57 -2.31 -2.16 -7.62
N SER A 58 -2.68 -2.34 -8.88
CA SER A 58 -2.99 -1.27 -9.84
C SER A 58 -1.88 -0.22 -9.99
N THR A 59 -0.64 -0.65 -10.22
CA THR A 59 0.53 0.27 -10.32
C THR A 59 0.63 1.01 -11.65
N GLN A 60 -0.32 0.77 -12.57
CA GLN A 60 -0.49 1.42 -13.87
C GLN A 60 0.65 1.17 -14.86
N MET A 61 1.40 0.07 -14.71
CA MET A 61 2.44 -0.30 -15.68
C MET A 61 1.88 -0.59 -17.07
N SER A 62 0.62 -1.03 -17.16
CA SER A 62 -0.09 -1.23 -18.43
C SER A 62 -0.19 0.01 -19.32
N LYS A 63 0.07 1.22 -18.81
CA LYS A 63 0.12 2.46 -19.61
C LYS A 63 1.48 2.70 -20.28
N ARG A 64 2.51 1.92 -19.91
CA ARG A 64 3.90 2.07 -20.35
C ARG A 64 4.19 0.98 -21.38
N LEU A 65 4.40 1.37 -22.64
CA LEU A 65 4.79 0.41 -23.67
C LEU A 65 6.14 -0.20 -23.29
N TYR A 66 6.24 -1.54 -23.34
CA TYR A 66 7.44 -2.33 -22.97
C TYR A 66 7.89 -2.22 -21.50
N GLY A 67 7.15 -1.50 -20.64
CA GLY A 67 7.61 -1.23 -19.28
C GLY A 67 7.73 -2.47 -18.39
N ILE A 68 6.85 -3.45 -18.56
CA ILE A 68 6.94 -4.74 -17.85
C ILE A 68 8.14 -5.55 -18.34
N ASP A 69 8.39 -5.59 -19.66
CA ASP A 69 9.51 -6.33 -20.24
C ASP A 69 10.86 -5.76 -19.77
N GLU A 70 11.03 -4.44 -19.86
CA GLU A 70 12.24 -3.76 -19.42
C GLU A 70 12.48 -3.88 -17.92
N LEU A 71 11.41 -3.83 -17.12
CA LEU A 71 11.51 -3.98 -15.67
C LEU A 71 11.84 -5.43 -15.28
N ALA A 72 11.20 -6.41 -15.92
CA ALA A 72 11.48 -7.81 -15.68
C ALA A 72 12.95 -8.12 -15.93
N LYS A 73 13.47 -7.70 -17.08
CA LYS A 73 14.87 -7.85 -17.45
C LYS A 73 15.82 -7.22 -16.43
N ALA A 74 15.54 -5.99 -15.99
CA ALA A 74 16.40 -5.30 -15.03
C ALA A 74 16.41 -5.96 -13.64
N ILE A 75 15.30 -6.54 -13.21
CA ILE A 75 15.22 -7.28 -11.94
C ILE A 75 15.88 -8.66 -12.10
N SER A 76 15.70 -9.33 -13.25
CA SER A 76 16.23 -10.68 -13.50
C SER A 76 17.75 -10.75 -13.69
N ASP A 77 18.41 -9.61 -13.88
CA ASP A 77 19.88 -9.49 -13.79
C ASP A 77 20.44 -9.88 -12.40
N TYR A 78 19.58 -10.00 -11.38
CA TYR A 78 19.94 -10.34 -10.00
C TYR A 78 19.10 -11.49 -9.47
N SER A 79 19.72 -12.48 -8.82
CA SER A 79 18.95 -13.55 -8.16
C SER A 79 18.14 -13.02 -6.98
N ASP A 80 17.08 -13.76 -6.59
CA ASP A 80 16.28 -13.47 -5.39
C ASP A 80 17.16 -13.30 -4.14
N VAL A 81 18.20 -14.13 -3.97
CA VAL A 81 19.15 -14.06 -2.84
C VAL A 81 19.97 -12.76 -2.88
N ALA A 82 20.44 -12.36 -4.06
CA ALA A 82 21.18 -11.12 -4.23
C ALA A 82 20.29 -9.91 -3.90
N LEU A 83 19.06 -9.88 -4.42
CA LEU A 83 18.10 -8.80 -4.15
C LEU A 83 17.73 -8.71 -2.67
N LYS A 84 17.53 -9.84 -1.96
CA LYS A 84 17.33 -9.86 -0.49
C LYS A 84 18.50 -9.23 0.26
N THR A 85 19.73 -9.58 -0.13
CA THR A 85 20.95 -9.03 0.49
C THR A 85 21.06 -7.52 0.29
N GLU A 86 20.81 -7.05 -0.93
CA GLU A 86 20.84 -5.62 -1.27
C GLU A 86 19.70 -4.83 -0.61
N THR A 87 18.55 -5.47 -0.40
CA THR A 87 17.42 -4.87 0.35
C THR A 87 17.83 -4.48 1.76
N ALA A 88 18.52 -5.38 2.48
CA ALA A 88 19.00 -5.09 3.82
C ALA A 88 20.01 -3.93 3.86
N LYS A 89 20.92 -3.86 2.88
CA LYS A 89 21.86 -2.74 2.73
C LYS A 89 21.13 -1.43 2.47
N PHE A 90 20.19 -1.43 1.53
CA PHE A 90 19.38 -0.27 1.20
C PHE A 90 18.60 0.25 2.41
N LEU A 91 17.97 -0.62 3.20
CA LEU A 91 17.25 -0.18 4.41
C LEU A 91 18.18 0.41 5.47
N ASN A 92 19.42 -0.07 5.58
CA ASN A 92 20.39 0.49 6.51
C ASN A 92 20.82 1.90 6.09
N SER A 93 21.10 2.10 4.79
CA SER A 93 21.50 3.38 4.20
C SER A 93 20.69 3.72 2.94
N PRO A 94 19.43 4.21 3.06
CA PRO A 94 18.57 4.44 1.88
C PRO A 94 19.05 5.53 0.92
N SER A 95 20.03 6.33 1.34
CA SER A 95 20.65 7.40 0.56
C SER A 95 21.91 6.97 -0.19
N GLU A 96 22.42 5.77 0.04
CA GLU A 96 23.62 5.26 -0.64
C GLU A 96 23.26 4.60 -1.97
N ASP A 97 24.16 4.72 -2.94
CA ASP A 97 24.03 4.06 -4.23
C ASP A 97 24.22 2.54 -4.08
N ASN A 98 23.20 1.77 -4.47
CA ASN A 98 23.20 0.31 -4.47
C ASN A 98 22.25 -0.21 -5.56
N ILE A 99 22.13 -1.54 -5.66
CA ILE A 99 21.29 -2.18 -6.68
C ILE A 99 19.83 -1.73 -6.55
N ILE A 100 19.30 -1.64 -5.33
CA ILE A 100 17.90 -1.24 -5.08
C ILE A 100 17.67 0.23 -5.47
N SER A 101 18.57 1.14 -5.09
CA SER A 101 18.45 2.55 -5.47
C SER A 101 18.57 2.74 -6.99
N THR A 102 19.45 1.97 -7.65
CA THR A 102 19.59 1.95 -9.11
C THR A 102 18.29 1.50 -9.80
N LEU A 103 17.66 0.43 -9.31
CA LEU A 103 16.35 -0.03 -9.80
C LEU A 103 15.28 1.06 -9.62
N PHE A 104 15.27 1.75 -8.48
CA PHE A 104 14.29 2.83 -8.24
C PHE A 104 14.51 4.07 -9.12
N LEU A 105 15.76 4.42 -9.44
CA LEU A 105 16.09 5.60 -10.21
C LEU A 105 15.89 5.42 -11.72
N LYS A 106 15.98 4.19 -12.23
CA LYS A 106 15.81 3.87 -13.64
C LYS A 106 14.37 4.12 -14.12
N GLU A 107 14.24 4.61 -15.35
CA GLU A 107 12.97 4.73 -16.05
C GLU A 107 12.65 3.46 -16.83
N TYR A 108 11.37 3.08 -16.86
CA TYR A 108 10.91 1.85 -17.49
C TYR A 108 9.74 2.10 -18.43
N GLY A 109 9.91 1.64 -19.66
CA GLY A 109 8.97 1.77 -20.75
C GLY A 109 8.88 3.18 -21.33
N ILE A 110 8.11 3.28 -22.40
CA ILE A 110 7.88 4.51 -23.14
C ILE A 110 6.40 4.86 -23.25
N ASP A 111 6.10 6.13 -23.47
CA ASP A 111 4.76 6.59 -23.84
C ASP A 111 4.46 6.35 -25.33
N LYS A 112 3.23 6.68 -25.74
CA LYS A 112 2.79 6.52 -27.15
C LYS A 112 3.53 7.44 -28.13
N SER A 113 4.27 8.43 -27.64
CA SER A 113 5.12 9.31 -28.45
C SER A 113 6.57 8.82 -28.52
N GLY A 114 6.90 7.72 -27.84
CA GLY A 114 8.24 7.13 -27.80
C GLY A 114 9.16 7.74 -26.76
N LYS A 115 8.67 8.58 -25.84
CA LYS A 115 9.48 9.18 -24.77
C LYS A 115 9.51 8.28 -23.53
N PRO A 116 10.59 8.30 -22.73
CA PRO A 116 10.63 7.59 -21.44
C PRO A 116 9.42 7.96 -20.56
N PHE A 117 8.75 6.95 -20.00
CA PHE A 117 7.53 7.18 -19.23
C PHE A 117 7.83 7.60 -17.78
N GLY A 118 8.83 7.00 -17.15
CA GLY A 118 9.29 7.33 -15.81
C GLY A 118 9.61 6.13 -14.93
N LYS A 119 9.87 6.38 -13.64
CA LYS A 119 10.29 5.38 -12.64
C LYS A 119 9.16 4.44 -12.24
N ALA A 120 9.50 3.23 -11.78
CA ALA A 120 8.54 2.20 -11.37
C ALA A 120 8.57 1.89 -9.86
N ILE A 121 8.91 2.88 -9.02
CA ILE A 121 9.17 2.72 -7.57
C ILE A 121 8.06 1.96 -6.83
N SER A 122 6.80 2.25 -7.14
CA SER A 122 5.66 1.60 -6.49
C SER A 122 5.57 0.10 -6.79
N LEU A 123 5.89 -0.33 -8.02
CA LEU A 123 5.88 -1.75 -8.37
C LEU A 123 7.13 -2.45 -7.83
N ILE A 124 8.30 -1.83 -7.95
CA ILE A 124 9.57 -2.37 -7.45
C ILE A 124 9.50 -2.58 -5.93
N SER A 125 9.02 -1.60 -5.18
CA SER A 125 8.89 -1.73 -3.71
C SER A 125 7.92 -2.83 -3.30
N LYS A 126 6.84 -3.05 -4.07
CA LYS A 126 5.92 -4.18 -3.84
C LYS A 126 6.57 -5.52 -4.16
N TYR A 127 7.31 -5.61 -5.26
CA TYR A 127 8.09 -6.81 -5.59
C TYR A 127 9.06 -7.14 -4.44
N ILE A 128 9.80 -6.16 -3.95
CA ILE A 128 10.75 -6.31 -2.83
C ILE A 128 10.01 -6.68 -1.53
N TYR A 129 8.85 -6.08 -1.24
CA TYR A 129 8.01 -6.43 -0.10
C TYR A 129 7.66 -7.92 -0.11
N PHE A 130 7.17 -8.46 -1.22
CA PHE A 130 6.81 -9.87 -1.32
C PHE A 130 8.04 -10.78 -1.33
N LEU A 131 9.12 -10.36 -1.99
CA LEU A 131 10.39 -11.10 -1.97
C LEU A 131 10.91 -11.28 -0.53
N ASN A 132 10.75 -10.27 0.33
CA ASN A 132 11.28 -10.24 1.70
C ASN A 132 10.22 -10.55 2.78
N ASP A 133 9.15 -11.27 2.43
CA ASP A 133 8.12 -11.71 3.39
C ASP A 133 7.53 -10.56 4.21
N GLY A 134 7.30 -9.41 3.58
CA GLY A 134 6.74 -8.21 4.19
C GLY A 134 7.74 -7.31 4.93
N ASN A 135 9.03 -7.67 4.97
CA ASN A 135 10.08 -6.92 5.68
C ASN A 135 10.67 -5.75 4.87
N PHE A 136 9.85 -5.07 4.05
CA PHE A 136 10.27 -3.89 3.29
C PHE A 136 9.11 -2.95 3.06
N PRO A 137 9.23 -1.64 3.30
CA PRO A 137 8.11 -0.70 3.15
C PRO A 137 7.67 -0.54 1.69
N ILE A 138 6.36 -0.56 1.44
CA ILE A 138 5.77 -0.34 0.12
C ILE A 138 5.74 1.16 -0.20
N TYR A 139 6.24 1.58 -1.36
CA TYR A 139 6.04 2.93 -1.88
C TYR A 139 4.63 3.09 -2.45
N ASP A 140 3.81 3.91 -1.80
CA ASP A 140 2.43 4.18 -2.23
C ASP A 140 2.01 5.63 -1.95
N SER A 141 1.26 6.22 -2.88
CA SER A 141 0.70 7.57 -2.72
C SER A 141 -0.20 7.69 -1.47
N LEU A 142 -0.93 6.62 -1.13
CA LEU A 142 -1.76 6.57 0.08
C LEU A 142 -0.89 6.57 1.34
N ALA A 143 0.26 5.91 1.33
CA ALA A 143 1.17 5.93 2.46
C ALA A 143 1.78 7.33 2.66
N ILE A 144 2.13 8.01 1.58
CA ILE A 144 2.57 9.42 1.60
C ILE A 144 1.47 10.33 2.16
N ASP A 145 0.22 10.18 1.72
CA ASP A 145 -0.90 10.98 2.19
C ASP A 145 -1.20 10.72 3.67
N SER A 146 -1.19 9.47 4.10
CA SER A 146 -1.34 9.07 5.50
C SER A 146 -0.24 9.62 6.37
N TYR A 147 1.02 9.53 5.95
CA TYR A 147 2.14 10.13 6.65
C TYR A 147 1.93 11.64 6.87
N LYS A 148 1.52 12.35 5.81
CA LYS A 148 1.19 13.79 5.90
C LYS A 148 0.04 14.06 6.86
N LEU A 149 -0.98 13.21 6.86
CA LEU A 149 -2.14 13.32 7.75
C LEU A 149 -1.74 13.12 9.22
N LEU A 150 -0.94 12.09 9.53
CA LEU A 150 -0.39 11.85 10.87
C LEU A 150 0.43 13.05 11.35
N LYS A 151 1.30 13.58 10.49
CA LYS A 151 2.12 14.76 10.79
C LYS A 151 1.27 15.99 11.08
N LYS A 152 0.29 16.29 10.22
CA LYS A 152 -0.60 17.44 10.37
C LYS A 152 -1.38 17.41 11.69
N ASN A 153 -1.70 16.20 12.17
CA ASN A 153 -2.42 15.99 13.43
C ASN A 153 -1.48 15.81 14.64
N GLY A 154 -0.18 16.12 14.50
CA GLY A 154 0.78 16.13 15.61
C GLY A 154 1.13 14.75 16.15
N LEU A 155 0.87 13.69 15.39
CA LEU A 155 1.15 12.30 15.80
C LEU A 155 2.59 11.87 15.52
N ILE A 156 3.30 12.60 14.65
CA ILE A 156 4.71 12.35 14.30
C ILE A 156 5.49 13.68 14.21
N GLY A 157 6.75 13.67 14.65
CA GLY A 157 7.55 14.89 14.89
C GLY A 157 8.42 15.41 13.74
N ILE A 158 8.33 14.84 12.53
CA ILE A 158 9.29 15.14 11.45
C ILE A 158 8.96 16.47 10.75
N LYS A 159 9.90 17.43 10.78
CA LYS A 159 9.70 18.80 10.25
C LYS A 159 9.65 18.88 8.73
N THR A 160 10.41 18.07 8.02
CA THR A 160 10.50 18.11 6.55
C THR A 160 9.32 17.41 5.87
N ALA A 161 8.99 17.82 4.65
CA ALA A 161 7.95 17.18 3.85
C ALA A 161 8.44 15.85 3.26
N ILE A 162 7.64 14.80 3.38
CA ILE A 162 7.89 13.51 2.73
C ILE A 162 7.70 13.65 1.21
N ASN A 163 8.61 13.06 0.44
CA ASN A 163 8.62 13.00 -1.02
C ASN A 163 9.33 11.72 -1.47
N GLU A 164 9.50 11.54 -2.78
CA GLU A 164 10.13 10.36 -3.36
C GLU A 164 11.54 10.09 -2.82
N ASN A 165 12.37 11.12 -2.68
CA ASN A 165 13.79 10.99 -2.35
C ASN A 165 14.04 10.64 -0.87
N ASN A 166 13.10 10.95 0.02
CA ASN A 166 13.24 10.69 1.45
C ASN A 166 12.22 9.68 2.00
N TYR A 167 11.39 9.10 1.12
CA TYR A 167 10.30 8.19 1.51
C TYR A 167 10.79 7.06 2.41
N PHE A 168 11.74 6.26 1.92
CA PHE A 168 12.20 5.06 2.62
C PHE A 168 12.86 5.37 3.97
N ALA A 169 13.65 6.44 4.03
CA ALA A 169 14.23 6.92 5.29
C ALA A 169 13.12 7.31 6.28
N TYR A 170 12.11 8.07 5.84
CA TYR A 170 11.05 8.54 6.75
C TYR A 170 10.12 7.44 7.20
N ILE A 171 9.85 6.44 6.36
CA ILE A 171 9.06 5.27 6.75
C ILE A 171 9.84 4.39 7.72
N LYS A 172 11.15 4.20 7.54
CA LYS A 172 12.02 3.52 8.51
C LYS A 172 12.04 4.24 9.87
N ASP A 173 12.22 5.55 9.85
CA ASP A 173 12.23 6.37 11.08
C ASP A 173 10.87 6.33 11.77
N LEU A 174 9.78 6.40 11.01
CA LEU A 174 8.42 6.25 11.53
C LEU A 174 8.23 4.89 12.20
N ASN A 175 8.62 3.80 11.54
CA ASN A 175 8.49 2.44 12.05
C ASN A 175 9.18 2.28 13.41
N SER A 176 10.37 2.87 13.55
CA SER A 176 11.18 2.81 14.77
C SER A 176 10.63 3.74 15.85
N ALA A 177 10.33 5.00 15.51
CA ALA A 177 9.89 6.03 16.46
C ALA A 177 8.50 5.77 17.06
N THR A 178 7.68 4.96 16.38
CA THR A 178 6.34 4.55 16.86
C THR A 178 6.32 3.17 17.48
N ASN A 179 7.49 2.52 17.60
CA ASN A 179 7.64 1.18 18.16
C ASN A 179 6.88 0.07 17.41
N ILE A 180 6.39 0.32 16.19
CA ILE A 180 5.72 -0.69 15.37
C ILE A 180 6.70 -1.82 15.00
N ASN A 181 7.93 -1.44 14.61
CA ASN A 181 9.03 -2.36 14.28
C ASN A 181 8.64 -3.51 13.32
N ASP A 182 7.67 -3.27 12.43
CA ASP A 182 7.07 -4.26 11.55
C ASP A 182 6.53 -3.52 10.31
N TYR A 183 7.20 -3.69 9.18
CA TYR A 183 6.85 -2.97 7.95
C TYR A 183 5.48 -3.36 7.41
N GLU A 184 5.05 -4.61 7.59
CA GLU A 184 3.72 -5.01 7.17
C GLU A 184 2.64 -4.30 8.00
N LYS A 185 2.76 -4.28 9.32
CA LYS A 185 1.80 -3.57 10.17
C LYS A 185 1.78 -2.07 9.87
N LEU A 186 2.96 -1.48 9.64
CA LEU A 186 3.06 -0.07 9.28
C LEU A 186 2.41 0.21 7.91
N ASP A 187 2.69 -0.60 6.89
CA ASP A 187 2.07 -0.45 5.57
C ASP A 187 0.56 -0.66 5.63
N ASN A 188 0.09 -1.63 6.42
CA ASN A 188 -1.34 -1.85 6.69
C ASN A 188 -1.99 -0.62 7.34
N LEU A 189 -1.35 -0.01 8.34
CA LEU A 189 -1.80 1.23 8.98
C LEU A 189 -1.93 2.37 7.96
N LEU A 190 -0.83 2.66 7.26
CA LEU A 190 -0.75 3.79 6.34
C LEU A 190 -1.71 3.61 5.15
N TRP A 191 -1.82 2.39 4.63
CA TRP A 191 -2.72 2.11 3.51
C TRP A 191 -4.19 2.19 3.93
N LEU A 192 -4.57 1.56 5.05
CA LEU A 192 -5.95 1.60 5.54
C LEU A 192 -6.37 3.03 5.89
N LEU A 193 -5.52 3.78 6.60
CA LEU A 193 -5.75 5.20 6.89
C LEU A 193 -5.96 6.00 5.60
N GLY A 194 -5.16 5.75 4.58
CA GLY A 194 -5.23 6.45 3.29
C GLY A 194 -6.52 6.11 2.52
N LYS A 195 -6.95 4.85 2.54
CA LYS A 195 -8.22 4.42 1.92
C LYS A 195 -9.43 5.06 2.59
N LEU A 196 -9.49 4.98 3.93
CA LEU A 196 -10.64 5.46 4.69
C LEU A 196 -10.70 7.00 4.72
N SER A 197 -9.54 7.68 4.79
CA SER A 197 -9.47 9.15 4.66
C SER A 197 -10.06 9.66 3.34
N LYS A 198 -9.98 8.87 2.27
CA LYS A 198 -10.55 9.16 0.94
C LYS A 198 -11.94 8.58 0.69
N GLY A 199 -12.55 7.93 1.69
CA GLY A 199 -13.91 7.40 1.57
C GLY A 199 -14.02 6.01 0.92
N SER A 200 -12.91 5.28 0.78
CA SER A 200 -12.89 3.94 0.19
C SER A 200 -13.07 2.86 1.26
N PHE A 201 -14.33 2.49 1.53
CA PHE A 201 -14.69 1.51 2.58
C PHE A 201 -14.97 0.10 2.05
N SER A 202 -15.09 -0.10 0.74
CA SER A 202 -15.41 -1.41 0.14
C SER A 202 -14.40 -2.50 0.48
N ILE A 203 -13.15 -2.12 0.81
CA ILE A 203 -12.11 -3.07 1.22
C ILE A 203 -12.40 -3.77 2.56
N LEU A 204 -13.27 -3.20 3.38
CA LEU A 204 -13.58 -3.68 4.73
C LEU A 204 -14.74 -4.68 4.79
N MET A 205 -15.33 -5.02 3.64
CA MET A 205 -16.58 -5.76 3.61
C MET A 205 -16.75 -6.54 2.31
N ASN A 206 -17.51 -7.63 2.38
CA ASN A 206 -17.92 -8.37 1.18
C ASN A 206 -19.01 -7.60 0.41
N LYS A 207 -19.32 -8.09 -0.80
CA LYS A 207 -20.33 -7.50 -1.69
C LYS A 207 -21.69 -7.30 -1.00
N SER A 208 -22.19 -8.32 -0.30
CA SER A 208 -23.52 -8.28 0.35
C SER A 208 -23.59 -7.22 1.46
N LYS A 209 -22.54 -7.11 2.29
CA LYS A 209 -22.40 -6.07 3.31
C LYS A 209 -22.34 -4.68 2.66
N TYR A 210 -21.57 -4.52 1.59
CA TYR A 210 -21.47 -3.24 0.86
C TYR A 210 -22.80 -2.81 0.23
N GLU A 211 -23.51 -3.73 -0.41
CA GLU A 211 -24.84 -3.49 -0.98
C GLU A 211 -25.85 -3.07 0.09
N SER A 212 -25.79 -3.70 1.27
CA SER A 212 -26.63 -3.34 2.42
C SER A 212 -26.35 -1.93 2.93
N LEU A 213 -25.06 -1.56 3.03
CA LEU A 213 -24.63 -0.21 3.42
C LEU A 213 -25.17 0.86 2.45
N ILE A 214 -25.06 0.64 1.14
CA ILE A 214 -25.43 1.66 0.15
C ILE A 214 -26.93 1.68 -0.18
N LYS A 215 -27.71 0.69 0.27
CA LYS A 215 -29.15 0.60 -0.01
C LYS A 215 -29.90 1.88 0.38
N GLY A 216 -29.60 2.43 1.56
CA GLY A 216 -30.15 3.69 2.06
C GLY A 216 -29.66 4.95 1.34
N LEU A 217 -28.60 4.84 0.53
CA LEU A 217 -28.00 5.95 -0.22
C LEU A 217 -28.30 5.88 -1.72
N SER A 218 -28.97 4.83 -2.20
CA SER A 218 -29.11 4.49 -3.62
C SER A 218 -29.61 5.63 -4.51
N VAL A 219 -30.59 6.41 -4.06
CA VAL A 219 -31.11 7.58 -4.80
C VAL A 219 -30.06 8.69 -4.89
N LYS A 220 -29.39 9.04 -3.78
CA LYS A 220 -28.35 10.07 -3.73
C LYS A 220 -27.10 9.69 -4.53
N LEU A 221 -26.73 8.41 -4.53
CA LEU A 221 -25.56 7.93 -5.26
C LEU A 221 -25.77 7.94 -6.78
N LYS A 222 -27.01 7.82 -7.28
CA LYS A 222 -27.31 7.88 -8.72
C LYS A 222 -27.13 9.28 -9.31
N SER A 223 -27.30 10.33 -8.51
CA SER A 223 -27.27 11.72 -8.98
C SER A 223 -25.89 12.38 -8.92
N VAL A 224 -24.85 11.66 -8.50
CA VAL A 224 -23.50 12.24 -8.30
C VAL A 224 -22.39 11.48 -9.05
N LYS A 225 -21.30 12.19 -9.34
CA LYS A 225 -20.09 11.60 -9.97
C LYS A 225 -19.35 10.69 -8.99
N SER A 226 -18.52 9.78 -9.51
CA SER A 226 -17.79 8.76 -8.72
C SER A 226 -17.11 9.34 -7.47
N LYS A 227 -16.30 10.40 -7.62
CA LYS A 227 -15.57 11.03 -6.49
C LYS A 227 -16.50 11.58 -5.39
N GLN A 228 -17.71 12.00 -5.75
CA GLN A 228 -18.69 12.49 -4.78
C GLN A 228 -19.38 11.34 -4.03
N LYS A 229 -19.43 10.14 -4.63
CA LYS A 229 -19.99 8.93 -3.98
C LYS A 229 -19.17 8.55 -2.76
N ASP A 230 -17.85 8.56 -2.87
CA ASP A 230 -16.94 8.21 -1.77
C ASP A 230 -17.16 9.12 -0.55
N ASN A 231 -17.34 10.43 -0.78
CA ASN A 231 -17.65 11.39 0.27
C ASN A 231 -19.02 11.15 0.92
N LEU A 232 -20.06 10.84 0.12
CA LEU A 232 -21.39 10.53 0.65
C LEU A 232 -21.40 9.25 1.49
N ILE A 233 -20.69 8.21 1.02
CA ILE A 233 -20.54 6.95 1.75
C ILE A 233 -19.80 7.21 3.06
N ARG A 234 -18.71 7.99 3.04
CA ARG A 234 -17.98 8.38 4.25
C ARG A 234 -18.89 9.07 5.26
N GLN A 235 -19.62 10.10 4.85
CA GLN A 235 -20.53 10.84 5.73
C GLN A 235 -21.62 9.93 6.31
N HIS A 236 -22.12 8.99 5.52
CA HIS A 236 -23.10 8.02 5.99
C HIS A 236 -22.51 7.12 7.08
N ILE A 237 -21.31 6.56 6.84
CA ILE A 237 -20.61 5.72 7.81
C ILE A 237 -20.30 6.50 9.08
N GLU A 238 -19.80 7.74 8.98
CA GLU A 238 -19.56 8.63 10.13
C GLU A 238 -20.81 8.78 11.01
N GLY A 239 -22.00 8.79 10.40
CA GLY A 239 -23.28 8.90 11.12
C GLY A 239 -23.82 7.59 11.73
N ILE A 240 -23.34 6.41 11.30
CA ILE A 240 -23.93 5.13 11.71
C ILE A 240 -22.96 4.14 12.34
N TYR A 241 -21.64 4.35 12.26
CA TYR A 241 -20.68 3.29 12.58
C TYR A 241 -20.75 2.82 14.04
N GLN A 242 -21.14 3.69 14.97
CA GLN A 242 -21.23 3.33 16.39
C GLN A 242 -22.38 2.36 16.68
N THR A 243 -23.51 2.51 15.98
CA THR A 243 -24.75 1.76 16.24
C THR A 243 -25.01 0.65 15.24
N SER A 244 -24.29 0.63 14.12
CA SER A 244 -24.46 -0.38 13.09
C SER A 244 -23.75 -1.69 13.42
N ASP A 245 -24.44 -2.81 13.21
CA ASP A 245 -23.88 -4.17 13.29
C ASP A 245 -23.10 -4.58 12.02
N LEU A 246 -23.01 -3.67 11.03
CA LEU A 246 -22.25 -3.92 9.80
C LEU A 246 -20.73 -3.96 10.05
N PHE A 247 -20.28 -3.33 11.14
CA PHE A 247 -18.87 -3.13 11.44
C PHE A 247 -18.46 -3.88 12.70
N SER A 248 -17.28 -4.50 12.68
CA SER A 248 -16.69 -5.10 13.87
C SER A 248 -16.17 -4.03 14.83
N ASP A 249 -15.94 -4.39 16.10
CA ASP A 249 -15.42 -3.46 17.10
C ASP A 249 -14.04 -2.91 16.74
N ASN A 250 -13.19 -3.73 16.10
CA ASN A 250 -11.92 -3.27 15.56
C ASN A 250 -12.10 -2.19 14.49
N GLN A 251 -13.05 -2.39 13.56
CA GLN A 251 -13.37 -1.40 12.54
C GLN A 251 -13.93 -0.11 13.15
N LYS A 252 -14.85 -0.22 14.11
CA LYS A 252 -15.41 0.94 14.84
C LYS A 252 -14.32 1.74 15.53
N THR A 253 -13.43 1.07 16.25
CA THR A 253 -12.28 1.70 16.93
C THR A 253 -11.35 2.40 15.94
N PHE A 254 -11.09 1.77 14.79
CA PHE A 254 -10.26 2.37 13.75
C PHE A 254 -10.96 3.57 13.06
N PHE A 255 -12.29 3.52 12.89
CA PHE A 255 -13.06 4.64 12.38
C PHE A 255 -13.02 5.85 13.31
N GLU A 256 -13.10 5.66 14.63
CA GLU A 256 -12.94 6.76 15.59
C GLU A 256 -11.60 7.48 15.39
N PHE A 257 -10.53 6.71 15.14
CA PHE A 257 -9.23 7.28 14.84
C PHE A 257 -9.24 8.07 13.54
N VAL A 258 -9.66 7.45 12.43
CA VAL A 258 -9.65 8.08 11.10
C VAL A 258 -10.51 9.34 11.04
N PHE A 259 -11.69 9.34 11.67
CA PHE A 259 -12.62 10.46 11.62
C PHE A 259 -12.20 11.64 12.50
N ARG A 260 -11.29 11.44 13.46
CA ARG A 260 -10.70 12.51 14.26
C ARG A 260 -9.58 13.26 13.52
N LEU A 261 -8.98 12.64 12.50
CA LEU A 261 -7.89 13.23 11.72
C LEU A 261 -8.43 14.21 10.69
N LYS A 262 -7.88 15.43 10.66
CA LYS A 262 -8.28 16.51 9.76
C LYS A 262 -7.20 16.89 8.76
#